data_AF-A0A0P9FHQ6-F1
#
_entry.id   AF-A0A0P9FHQ6-F1
#
_cell.length_a   1.000
_cell.length_b   1.000
_cell.length_c   1.000
_cell.angle_alpha   90.00
_cell.angle_beta   90.00
_cell.angle_gamma   90.00
#
_symmetry.space_group_name_H-M   'P 1'
#
loop_
_entity.id
_entity.type
_entity.pdbx_description
1 polymer ?
#
loop_
_entity_poly.entity_id
_entity_poly.type
_entity_poly.pdbx_seq_one_letter_code
_entity_poly.pdbx_strand_id
1 'polypeptide(L)'
;MAMPRIKLTATLDLDATPAQLWPLLSDTGRIDRAIGIPAFERSELQNDLSFAVDSHYMGVPVAWNEYPYEWVFEQWYQVERSFHAPLPVKRLATRTTLTPLPG
;
A
#
# COMPACT_ATOMS: atom_id res chain seq x y z
N MET A 1 -4.99 -1.00 26.70
CA MET A 1 -6.12 -1.50 25.90
C MET A 1 -5.58 -2.19 24.65
N ALA A 2 -6.07 -3.37 24.30
CA ALA A 2 -5.76 -4.00 23.01
C ALA A 2 -6.40 -3.15 21.89
N MET A 3 -5.63 -2.84 20.85
CA MET A 3 -6.20 -2.16 19.68
C MET A 3 -6.97 -3.16 18.84
N PRO A 4 -8.19 -2.85 18.40
CA PRO A 4 -8.94 -3.74 17.52
C PRO A 4 -8.20 -3.91 16.20
N ARG A 5 -8.11 -5.15 15.72
CA ARG A 5 -7.58 -5.46 14.38
C ARG A 5 -8.75 -5.68 13.43
N ILE A 6 -8.81 -4.87 12.38
CA ILE A 6 -9.78 -5.01 11.30
C ILE A 6 -9.07 -5.68 10.12
N LYS A 7 -9.69 -6.71 9.53
CA LYS A 7 -9.21 -7.32 8.28
C LYS A 7 -10.30 -7.16 7.23
N LEU A 8 -9.96 -6.52 6.13
CA LEU A 8 -10.82 -6.37 4.96
C LEU A 8 -10.23 -7.19 3.81
N THR A 9 -11.08 -7.76 2.97
CA THR A 9 -10.66 -8.53 1.79
C THR A 9 -11.67 -8.28 0.68
N ALA A 10 -11.17 -7.98 -0.50
CA ALA A 10 -11.94 -7.81 -1.72
C ALA A 10 -11.25 -8.60 -2.83
N THR A 11 -12.05 -9.23 -3.68
CA THR A 11 -11.60 -10.02 -4.82
C THR A 11 -12.37 -9.58 -6.04
N LEU A 12 -11.69 -9.49 -7.18
CA LEU A 12 -12.25 -9.10 -8.46
C LEU A 12 -11.74 -10.04 -9.54
N ASP A 13 -12.66 -10.57 -10.33
CA ASP A 13 -12.34 -11.36 -11.51
C ASP A 13 -12.17 -10.42 -12.71
N LEU A 14 -11.06 -10.58 -13.43
CA LEU A 14 -10.67 -9.74 -14.55
C LEU A 14 -10.33 -10.61 -15.76
N ASP A 15 -10.72 -10.16 -16.95
CA ASP A 15 -10.36 -10.79 -18.22
C ASP A 15 -8.92 -10.40 -18.64
N ALA A 16 -7.95 -10.80 -17.82
CA ALA A 16 -6.53 -10.55 -18.02
C ALA A 16 -5.67 -11.56 -17.26
N THR A 17 -4.49 -11.88 -17.80
CA THR A 17 -3.51 -12.73 -17.14
C THR A 17 -2.74 -11.96 -16.06
N PRO A 18 -2.13 -12.64 -15.06
CA PRO A 18 -1.27 -11.98 -14.07
C PRO A 18 -0.14 -11.16 -14.70
N ALA A 19 0.45 -11.63 -15.80
CA ALA A 19 1.50 -10.92 -16.53
C ALA A 19 1.01 -9.59 -17.14
N GLN A 20 -0.24 -9.54 -17.61
CA GLN A 20 -0.84 -8.31 -18.12
C GLN A 20 -1.19 -7.33 -16.99
N LEU A 21 -1.63 -7.85 -15.83
CA LEU A 21 -2.03 -7.03 -14.68
C LEU A 21 -0.84 -6.52 -13.86
N TRP A 22 0.23 -7.30 -13.75
CA TRP A 22 1.39 -6.99 -12.92
C TRP A 22 1.94 -5.57 -13.15
N PRO A 23 2.31 -5.14 -14.37
CA PRO A 23 2.85 -3.80 -14.59
C PRO A 23 1.85 -2.66 -14.30
N LEU A 24 0.55 -2.95 -14.20
CA LEU A 24 -0.47 -1.99 -13.81
C LEU A 24 -0.59 -1.87 -12.29
N LEU A 25 -0.41 -3.00 -11.57
CA LEU A 25 -0.65 -3.10 -10.13
C LEU A 25 0.63 -2.93 -9.28
N SER A 26 1.79 -3.36 -9.80
CA SER A 26 3.06 -3.25 -9.09
C SER A 26 3.59 -1.81 -9.05
N ASP A 27 3.18 -0.96 -9.99
CA ASP A 27 3.44 0.47 -9.95
C ASP A 27 2.38 1.18 -9.08
N THR A 28 2.55 1.06 -7.77
CA THR A 28 1.64 1.66 -6.79
C THR A 28 1.58 3.18 -6.90
N GLY A 29 2.68 3.84 -7.27
CA GLY A 29 2.72 5.29 -7.49
C GLY A 29 1.87 5.75 -8.69
N ARG A 30 1.72 4.93 -9.73
CA ARG A 30 0.75 5.19 -10.81
C ARG A 30 -0.68 5.06 -10.32
N ILE A 31 -0.98 4.03 -9.51
CA ILE A 31 -2.32 3.85 -8.94
C ILE A 31 -2.69 5.03 -8.04
N ASP A 32 -1.80 5.41 -7.11
CA ASP A 32 -2.00 6.53 -6.19
C ASP A 32 -2.40 7.80 -6.96
N ARG A 33 -1.66 8.12 -8.03
CA ARG A 33 -1.99 9.25 -8.92
C ARG A 33 -3.36 9.10 -9.60
N ALA A 34 -3.70 7.91 -10.07
CA ALA A 34 -4.96 7.64 -10.76
C ALA A 34 -6.18 7.78 -9.84
N ILE A 35 -6.05 7.47 -8.55
CA ILE A 35 -7.12 7.60 -7.56
C ILE A 35 -7.09 8.93 -6.79
N GLY A 36 -6.24 9.87 -7.20
CA GLY A 36 -6.16 11.22 -6.63
C GLY A 36 -5.47 11.28 -5.27
N ILE A 37 -4.68 10.28 -4.90
CA ILE A 37 -3.79 10.36 -3.74
C ILE A 37 -2.65 11.33 -4.09
N PRO A 38 -2.48 12.43 -3.32
CA PRO A 38 -1.43 13.40 -3.60
C PRO A 38 -0.04 12.77 -3.46
N ALA A 39 0.92 13.28 -4.24
CA ALA A 39 2.30 12.86 -4.10
C ALA A 39 2.79 13.17 -2.69
N PHE A 40 3.49 12.20 -2.10
CA PHE A 40 4.00 12.26 -0.75
C PHE A 40 5.43 12.75 -0.73
N GLU A 41 5.75 13.68 0.18
CA GLU A 41 7.14 13.99 0.50
C GLU A 41 7.70 12.81 1.29
N ARG A 42 8.69 12.12 0.70
CA ARG A 42 9.38 11.00 1.33
C ARG A 42 10.70 11.50 1.90
N SER A 43 10.85 11.42 3.21
CA SER A 43 12.13 11.61 3.88
C SER A 43 12.70 10.26 4.26
N GLU A 44 13.95 9.97 3.93
CA GLU A 44 14.61 8.72 4.35
C GLU A 44 14.68 8.68 5.89
N LEU A 45 14.12 7.64 6.50
CA LEU A 45 14.10 7.49 7.97
C LEU A 45 15.42 6.92 8.50
N GLN A 46 16.07 6.05 7.73
CA GLN A 46 17.28 5.30 8.06
C GLN A 46 17.89 4.71 6.77
N ASN A 47 19.11 4.15 6.86
CA ASN A 47 19.82 3.47 5.76
C ASN A 47 19.12 2.17 5.26
N ASP A 48 17.86 1.94 5.59
CA ASP A 48 17.12 0.68 5.43
C ASP A 48 15.86 0.84 4.55
N LEU A 49 15.94 1.55 3.42
CA LEU A 49 14.86 1.71 2.42
C LEU A 49 13.48 2.11 3.00
N SER A 50 13.45 2.60 4.23
CA SER A 50 12.24 3.03 4.94
C SER A 50 12.09 4.53 4.83
N PHE A 51 10.85 4.99 4.61
CA PHE A 51 10.58 6.41 4.39
C PHE A 51 9.55 6.95 5.38
N ALA A 52 9.82 8.12 5.94
CA ALA A 52 8.83 8.94 6.61
C ALA A 52 8.04 9.68 5.54
N VAL A 53 6.73 9.68 5.71
CA VAL A 53 5.82 10.43 4.87
C VAL A 53 5.00 11.34 5.73
N ASP A 54 4.98 12.61 5.37
CA ASP A 54 4.11 13.63 5.94
C ASP A 54 3.21 14.17 4.83
N SER A 55 1.89 14.12 5.03
CA SER A 55 0.92 14.55 4.04
C SER A 55 -0.38 15.05 4.66
N HIS A 56 -1.25 15.61 3.83
CA HIS A 56 -2.62 15.94 4.19
C HIS A 56 -3.56 15.14 3.29
N TYR A 57 -4.35 14.24 3.89
CA TYR A 57 -5.40 13.53 3.18
C TYR A 57 -6.76 14.06 3.63
N MET A 58 -7.51 14.64 2.70
CA MET A 58 -8.81 15.29 2.98
C MET A 58 -8.76 16.33 4.11
N GLY A 59 -7.65 17.09 4.22
CA GLY A 59 -7.45 18.11 5.26
C GLY A 59 -7.03 17.57 6.63
N VAL A 60 -6.89 16.24 6.78
CA VAL A 60 -6.35 15.61 7.99
C VAL A 60 -4.85 15.40 7.81
N PRO A 61 -3.99 15.86 8.75
CA PRO A 61 -2.56 15.54 8.70
C PRO A 61 -2.36 14.04 8.90
N VAL A 62 -1.61 13.43 8.00
CA VAL A 62 -1.28 12.00 7.98
C VAL A 62 0.23 11.88 7.94
N ALA A 63 0.79 11.28 8.98
CA ALA A 63 2.20 10.96 9.04
C ALA A 63 2.38 9.45 9.25
N TRP A 64 3.28 8.81 8.49
CA TRP A 64 3.61 7.39 8.68
C TRP A 64 5.03 7.04 8.26
N ASN A 65 5.51 5.92 8.79
CA ASN A 65 6.70 5.25 8.33
C ASN A 65 6.28 4.13 7.37
N GLU A 66 6.76 4.17 6.13
CA GLU A 66 6.59 3.13 5.12
C GLU A 66 7.80 2.21 5.11
N TYR A 67 7.57 0.92 5.32
CA TYR A 67 8.60 -0.10 5.24
C TYR A 67 8.79 -0.58 3.79
N PRO A 68 9.93 -1.20 3.46
CA PRO A 68 10.19 -1.71 2.11
C PRO A 68 9.09 -2.67 1.63
N TYR A 69 8.75 -2.56 0.36
CA TYR A 69 7.80 -3.48 -0.26
C TYR A 69 8.42 -4.88 -0.36
N GLU A 70 7.65 -5.87 0.07
CA GLU A 70 7.93 -7.27 -0.22
C GLU A 70 7.11 -7.69 -1.43
N TRP A 71 7.71 -8.46 -2.34
CA TRP A 71 7.03 -8.88 -3.55
C TRP A 71 7.58 -10.16 -4.14
N VAL A 72 6.73 -10.85 -4.89
CA VAL A 72 7.09 -11.94 -5.81
C VAL A 72 6.50 -11.61 -7.16
N PHE A 73 7.35 -11.61 -8.19
CA PHE A 73 7.01 -11.23 -9.55
C PHE A 73 5.73 -11.95 -10.03
N GLU A 74 4.78 -11.19 -10.56
CA GLU A 74 3.49 -11.67 -11.09
C GLU A 74 2.61 -12.47 -10.12
N GLN A 75 2.91 -12.43 -8.81
CA GLN A 75 2.17 -13.19 -7.81
C GLN A 75 1.59 -12.29 -6.73
N TRP A 76 2.42 -11.49 -6.06
CA TRP A 76 1.94 -10.65 -4.98
C TRP A 76 2.92 -9.53 -4.63
N TYR A 77 2.39 -8.49 -4.00
CA TYR A 77 3.18 -7.50 -3.28
C TYR A 77 2.50 -7.13 -1.96
N GLN A 78 3.28 -6.69 -0.99
CA GLN A 78 2.82 -6.28 0.33
C GLN A 78 3.63 -5.08 0.81
N VAL A 79 2.95 -4.19 1.53
CA VAL A 79 3.57 -3.06 2.23
C VAL A 79 2.97 -2.94 3.61
N GLU A 80 3.83 -2.57 4.56
CA GLU A 80 3.43 -2.22 5.91
C GLU A 80 3.71 -0.74 6.17
N ARG A 81 2.76 -0.09 6.84
CA ARG A 81 2.83 1.31 7.25
C ARG A 81 2.55 1.43 8.73
N SER A 82 3.39 2.16 9.44
CA SER A 82 3.17 2.53 10.85
C SER A 82 2.83 4.01 10.93
N PHE A 83 1.60 4.32 11.34
CA PHE A 83 1.06 5.68 11.38
C PHE A 83 1.32 6.34 12.73
N HIS A 84 1.51 7.66 12.67
CA HIS A 84 1.70 8.51 13.84
C HIS A 84 0.40 9.26 14.19
N ALA A 85 0.34 9.81 15.40
CA ALA A 85 -0.77 10.66 15.82
C ALA A 85 -0.92 11.87 14.86
N PRO A 86 -2.13 12.39 14.64
CA PRO A 86 -3.38 12.16 15.39
C PRO A 86 -4.27 11.02 14.89
N LEU A 87 -3.83 10.23 13.90
CA LEU A 87 -4.67 9.18 13.32
C LEU A 87 -5.00 8.07 14.33
N PRO A 88 -6.26 7.58 14.37
CA PRO A 88 -6.67 6.48 15.24
C PRO A 88 -6.20 5.10 14.74
N VAL A 89 -5.36 5.07 13.71
CA VAL A 89 -4.75 3.86 13.13
C VAL A 89 -3.28 3.87 13.50
N LYS A 90 -2.75 2.76 14.04
CA LYS A 90 -1.31 2.62 14.32
C LYS A 90 -0.56 1.88 13.23
N ARG A 91 -1.19 0.89 12.60
CA ARG A 91 -0.56 0.04 11.59
C ARG A 91 -1.56 -0.34 10.52
N LEU A 92 -1.10 -0.33 9.28
CA LEU A 92 -1.80 -0.86 8.12
C LEU A 92 -0.86 -1.79 7.37
N ALA A 93 -1.33 -2.99 7.04
CA ALA A 93 -0.67 -3.88 6.11
C ALA A 93 -1.60 -4.11 4.92
N THR A 94 -1.11 -3.83 3.72
CA THR A 94 -1.86 -4.04 2.48
C THR A 94 -1.14 -5.10 1.68
N ARG A 95 -1.86 -6.15 1.27
CA ARG A 95 -1.36 -7.20 0.39
C ARG A 95 -2.30 -7.35 -0.80
N THR A 96 -1.71 -7.38 -1.98
CA THR A 96 -2.39 -7.68 -3.24
C THR A 96 -1.85 -8.99 -3.78
N THR A 97 -2.73 -9.90 -4.16
CA THR A 97 -2.39 -11.20 -4.74
C THR A 97 -3.07 -11.36 -6.08
N LEU A 98 -2.33 -11.89 -7.05
CA LEU A 98 -2.81 -12.28 -8.36
C LEU A 98 -2.92 -13.79 -8.41
N THR A 99 -4.03 -14.31 -8.91
CA THR A 99 -4.24 -15.74 -9.06
C THR A 99 -4.89 -15.98 -10.42
N PRO A 100 -4.31 -16.85 -11.28
CA PRO A 100 -4.95 -17.25 -12.51
C PRO A 100 -6.31 -17.88 -12.20
N LEU A 101 -7.35 -17.46 -12.93
CA LEU A 101 -8.63 -18.13 -12.87
C LEU A 101 -8.55 -19.43 -13.69
N PRO A 102 -9.22 -20.51 -13.24
CA PRO A 102 -9.38 -21.71 -14.07
C PRO A 102 -10.15 -21.34 -15.34
N GLY A 103 -9.64 -21.82 -16.49
CA GLY A 103 -10.27 -21.64 -17.80
C GLY A 103 -11.44 -22.57 -18.06
#